data_AF-A0A9D9IJB9-F1
#
_entry.id   AF-A0A9D9IJB9-F1
#
_cell.length_a   1.000
_cell.length_b   1.000
_cell.length_c   1.000
_cell.angle_alpha   90.00
_cell.angle_beta   90.00
_cell.angle_gamma   90.00
#
_symmetry.space_group_name_H-M   'P 1'
#
loop_
_entity.id
_entity.type
_entity.pdbx_description
1 polymer ?
#
loop_
_entity_poly.entity_id
_entity_poly.type
_entity_poly.pdbx_seq_one_letter_code
_entity_poly.pdbx_strand_id
1 'polypeptide(L)' 'AYIAVQNELVKAINELRDDFSKKYYGKLYSQLTEDQQKIAREAIPQNISEAEPKDVSKK' A
#
# COMPACT_ATOMS: atom_id res chain seq x y z
N ALA A 1 16.33 9.27 10.29
CA ALA A 1 15.08 8.91 10.98
C ALA A 1 13.93 8.66 9.99
N TYR A 2 13.70 9.56 9.03
CA TYR A 2 12.58 9.48 8.07
C TYR A 2 12.56 8.21 7.17
N ILE A 3 13.72 7.74 6.69
CA ILE A 3 13.80 6.56 5.80
C ILE A 3 13.43 5.24 6.51
N ALA A 4 13.78 5.09 7.80
CA ALA A 4 13.45 3.88 8.56
C ALA A 4 11.94 3.76 8.78
N VAL A 5 11.27 4.88 9.04
CA VAL A 5 9.81 4.93 9.22
C VAL A 5 9.09 4.55 7.93
N GLN A 6 9.55 5.06 6.78
CA GLN A 6 8.99 4.72 5.46
C GLN A 6 9.09 3.22 5.15
N ASN A 7 10.24 2.58 5.45
CA ASN A 7 10.43 1.14 5.21
C ASN A 7 9.47 0.27 6.04
N GLU A 8 9.27 0.62 7.32
CA GLU A 8 8.34 -0.10 8.19
C GLU A 8 6.87 0.09 7.75
N LEU A 9 6.50 1.29 7.30
CA LEU A 9 5.15 1.54 6.76
C LEU A 9 4.89 0.73 5.49
N VAL A 10 5.86 0.67 4.58
CA VAL A 10 5.76 -0.16 3.37
C VAL A 10 5.65 -1.63 3.72
N LYS A 11 6.43 -2.10 4.69
CA LYS A 11 6.37 -3.50 5.16
C LYS A 11 5.00 -3.84 5.74
N ALA A 12 4.46 -2.99 6.61
CA ALA A 12 3.13 -3.19 7.21
C ALA A 12 2.02 -3.26 6.14
N ILE A 13 2.07 -2.40 5.11
CA ILE A 13 1.10 -2.43 4.01
C ILE A 13 1.22 -3.71 3.18
N ASN A 14 2.45 -4.19 2.94
CA ASN A 14 2.66 -5.44 2.23
C ASN A 14 2.11 -6.64 3.01
N GLU A 15 2.34 -6.70 4.32
CA GLU A 15 1.79 -7.75 5.19
C GLU A 15 0.25 -7.75 5.14
N LEU A 16 -0.38 -6.58 5.24
CA LEU A 16 -1.83 -6.44 5.14
C LEU A 16 -2.37 -6.92 3.78
N ARG A 17 -1.68 -6.59 2.69
CA ARG A 17 -2.06 -7.06 1.34
C ARG A 17 -1.88 -8.55 1.19
N ASP A 18 -0.85 -9.14 1.76
CA ASP A 18 -0.66 -10.59 1.77
C ASP A 18 -1.76 -11.30 2.57
N ASP A 19 -2.17 -10.76 3.71
CA ASP A 19 -3.26 -11.32 4.51
C ASP A 19 -4.61 -11.21 3.80
N PHE A 20 -4.89 -10.08 3.16
CA PHE A 20 -6.06 -9.94 2.27
C PHE A 20 -6.02 -11.00 1.16
N SER A 21 -4.87 -11.12 0.49
CA SER A 21 -4.71 -12.04 -0.63
C SER A 21 -4.89 -13.51 -0.22
N LYS A 22 -4.33 -13.90 0.93
CA LYS A 22 -4.52 -15.23 1.51
C LYS A 22 -5.98 -15.47 1.89
N LYS A 23 -6.65 -14.49 2.49
CA LYS A 23 -8.04 -14.61 2.93
C LYS A 23 -9.03 -14.76 1.77
N TYR A 24 -8.84 -14.00 0.69
CA TYR A 24 -9.81 -13.97 -0.42
C TYR A 24 -9.43 -14.86 -1.60
N TYR A 25 -8.14 -15.11 -1.83
CA TYR A 25 -7.65 -15.86 -2.99
C TYR A 25 -6.83 -17.10 -2.62
N GLY A 26 -6.53 -17.31 -1.33
CA GLY A 26 -5.73 -18.45 -0.86
C GLY A 26 -4.25 -18.40 -1.30
N LYS A 27 -3.76 -17.24 -1.76
CA LYS A 27 -2.41 -17.05 -2.32
C LYS A 27 -1.79 -15.77 -1.80
N LEU A 28 -0.46 -15.69 -1.86
CA LEU A 28 0.25 -14.44 -1.56
C LEU A 28 -0.08 -13.37 -2.60
N TYR A 29 0.02 -12.10 -2.22
CA TYR A 29 -0.22 -10.96 -3.11
C TYR A 29 0.65 -11.03 -4.38
N SER A 30 1.89 -11.47 -4.23
CA SER A 30 2.85 -11.65 -5.33
C SER A 30 2.46 -12.74 -6.34
N GLN A 31 1.53 -13.64 -5.96
CA GLN A 31 1.06 -14.76 -6.78
C GLN A 31 -0.31 -14.50 -7.42
N LEU A 32 -0.89 -13.33 -7.15
CA LEU A 32 -2.17 -12.91 -7.73
C LEU A 32 -2.00 -12.43 -9.17
N THR A 33 -3.09 -12.51 -9.94
CA THR A 33 -3.16 -11.88 -11.27
C THR A 33 -3.18 -10.35 -11.13
N GLU A 34 -2.91 -9.63 -12.22
CA GLU A 34 -2.92 -8.16 -12.21
C GLU A 34 -4.25 -7.58 -11.70
N ASP A 35 -5.38 -8.17 -12.13
CA ASP A 35 -6.72 -7.76 -11.69
C ASP A 35 -6.94 -7.99 -10.20
N GLN A 36 -6.51 -9.14 -9.68
CA GLN A 36 -6.63 -9.45 -8.25
C GLN A 36 -5.71 -8.56 -7.40
N GLN A 37 -4.51 -8.26 -7.90
CA GLN A 37 -3.63 -7.29 -7.24
C GLN A 37 -4.23 -5.89 -7.25
N LYS A 38 -4.91 -5.48 -8.33
CA LYS A 38 -5.61 -4.20 -8.39
C LYS A 38 -6.68 -4.10 -7.30
N ILE A 39 -7.50 -5.14 -7.14
CA ILE A 39 -8.50 -5.20 -6.06
C ILE A 39 -7.84 -5.10 -4.68
N ALA A 40 -6.75 -5.82 -4.45
CA ALA A 40 -6.02 -5.76 -3.19
C ALA A 40 -5.37 -4.38 -2.92
N ARG A 41 -4.91 -3.67 -3.95
CA ARG A 41 -4.41 -2.29 -3.84
C ARG A 41 -5.53 -1.30 -3.54
N GLU A 42 -6.72 -1.49 -4.11
CA GLU A 42 -7.90 -0.65 -3.84
C GLU A 42 -8.46 -0.90 -2.43
N ALA A 43 -8.49 -2.16 -1.98
CA ALA A 43 -8.92 -2.53 -0.64
C ALA A 43 -7.94 -2.06 0.44
N ILE A 44 -6.63 -2.10 0.15
CA ILE A 44 -5.56 -1.70 1.07
C ILE A 44 -4.66 -0.68 0.35
N PRO A 45 -5.12 0.59 0.27
CA PRO A 45 -4.34 1.65 -0.35
C PRO A 45 -3.12 1.95 0.50
N GLN A 46 -1.99 2.12 -0.17
CA GLN A 46 -0.80 2.65 0.49
C GLN A 46 -0.96 4.15 0.56
N ASN A 47 -1.58 4.64 1.65
CA ASN A 47 -1.69 6.07 1.91
C ASN A 47 -0.32 6.61 2.32
N ILE A 48 0.59 6.78 1.36
CA ILE A 48 1.72 7.70 1.48
C ILE A 48 1.18 9.13 1.35
N SER A 49 0.28 9.51 2.24
CA SER A 49 -0.05 10.91 2.49
C SER A 49 1.00 11.45 3.45
N GLU A 50 2.23 11.56 2.97
CA GLU A 50 2.94 12.78 3.27
C GLU A 50 2.20 13.81 2.44
N ALA A 51 1.29 14.55 3.08
CA ALA A 51 0.41 15.52 2.45
C ALA A 51 1.17 16.17 1.29
N GLU A 52 0.65 16.08 0.05
CA GLU A 52 1.13 16.93 -1.03
C GLU A 52 1.35 18.31 -0.40
N PRO A 53 2.54 18.92 -0.49
CA PRO A 53 2.69 20.28 -0.01
C PRO A 53 1.61 21.04 -0.76
N LYS A 54 0.54 21.43 -0.05
CA LYS A 54 -0.48 22.31 -0.62
C LYS A 54 0.34 23.42 -1.26
N ASP A 55 0.23 23.59 -2.57
CA ASP A 55 0.79 24.73 -3.27
C ASP A 55 0.28 25.99 -2.56
N VAL A 56 1.06 26.47 -1.59
CA VAL A 56 0.88 27.78 -0.94
C VAL A 56 1.50 28.88 -1.78
N SER A 57 2.00 28.54 -2.97
CA SER A 57 2.58 29.44 -3.95
C SER A 57 1.51 29.95 -4.93
N LYS A 58 0.49 30.63 -4.41
CA LYS A 58 -0.20 31.67 -5.17
C LYS A 58 -0.18 32.95 -4.36
N LYS A 59 0.91 33.69 -4.48
CA LYS A 59 0.90 35.14 -4.32
C LYS A 59 1.88 35.77 -5.29
#